data_AF-A0A0P1AEP1-F1
#
_entry.id   AF-A0A0P1AEP1-F1
#
_cell.length_a   1.000
_cell.length_b   1.000
_cell.length_c   1.000
_cell.angle_alpha   90.00
_cell.angle_beta   90.00
_cell.angle_gamma   90.00
#
_symmetry.space_group_name_H-M   'P 1'
#
loop_
_entity.id
_entity.type
_entity.pdbx_description
1 polymer ?
#
loop_
_entity_poly.entity_id
_entity_poly.type
_entity_poly.pdbx_seq_one_letter_code
_entity_poly.pdbx_strand_id
1 'polypeptide(L)'
;MYDIVIEYAPQLNMEEAFTMMTKDSRWKEVAVQIKCELNFCLKAEIAPDFFHKLISLDLKQPDILKSDDFKLLVKYAVNFYFLHPNIVGNQPVLTILKKAAQTDTETLIKRLEQATNIEAITPSNRLVDLLKNILAKEDKLKWAWFRYASTLDCQPLNWNTATMLSTIYSEEELDSAVVEVSSEVKDSPEFKVFLVALEDDSNDALQKCAK
;
A
#
# COMPACT_ATOMS: atom_id res chain seq x y z
N MET A 1 35.19 -16.70 0.23
CA MET A 1 34.40 -15.46 0.26
C MET A 1 33.05 -15.66 -0.42
N TYR A 2 33.02 -16.18 -1.65
CA TYR A 2 31.78 -16.57 -2.33
C TYR A 2 30.94 -17.60 -1.56
N ASP A 3 31.56 -18.68 -1.07
CA ASP A 3 30.85 -19.72 -0.31
C ASP A 3 30.30 -19.21 1.03
N ILE A 4 31.04 -18.30 1.68
CA ILE A 4 30.60 -17.62 2.91
C ILE A 4 29.38 -16.72 2.60
N VAL A 5 29.40 -16.00 1.48
CA VAL A 5 28.25 -15.18 1.08
C VAL A 5 27.04 -16.06 0.80
N ILE A 6 27.18 -17.20 0.11
CA ILE A 6 26.07 -18.11 -0.17
C ILE A 6 25.51 -18.77 1.10
N GLU A 7 26.37 -19.15 2.03
CA GLU A 7 25.97 -19.84 3.26
C GLU A 7 25.23 -18.90 4.24
N TYR A 8 25.64 -17.63 4.29
CA TYR A 8 25.13 -16.66 5.27
C TYR A 8 24.15 -15.63 4.68
N ALA A 9 24.15 -15.35 3.38
CA ALA A 9 23.19 -14.43 2.75
C ALA A 9 21.72 -14.82 2.96
N PRO A 10 21.32 -16.11 2.94
CA PRO A 10 19.94 -16.49 3.24
C PRO A 10 19.54 -16.26 4.71
N GLN A 11 20.53 -16.13 5.60
CA GLN A 11 20.31 -15.90 7.05
C GLN A 11 20.39 -14.41 7.41
N LEU A 12 20.75 -13.56 6.45
CA LEU A 12 20.85 -12.12 6.65
C LEU A 12 19.45 -11.53 6.71
N ASN A 13 19.16 -10.86 7.82
CA ASN A 13 18.02 -9.95 7.87
C ASN A 13 18.29 -8.81 6.88
N MET A 14 17.55 -8.80 5.77
CA MET A 14 17.76 -7.84 4.71
C MET A 14 17.50 -6.41 5.18
N GLU A 15 16.57 -6.19 6.12
CA GLU A 15 16.35 -4.85 6.71
C GLU A 15 17.59 -4.34 7.47
N GLU A 16 18.26 -5.22 8.23
CA GLU A 16 19.50 -4.88 8.92
C GLU A 16 20.64 -4.62 7.94
N ALA A 17 20.78 -5.48 6.92
CA ALA A 17 21.77 -5.33 5.87
C ALA A 17 21.63 -3.98 5.15
N PHE A 18 20.40 -3.62 4.77
CA PHE A 18 20.12 -2.35 4.12
C PHE A 18 20.33 -1.15 5.06
N THR A 19 19.98 -1.28 6.33
CA THR A 19 20.24 -0.24 7.33
C THR A 19 21.74 0.05 7.44
N MET A 20 22.60 -0.97 7.35
CA MET A 20 24.05 -0.79 7.34
C MET A 20 24.53 -0.13 6.05
N MET A 21 24.02 -0.59 4.89
CA MET A 21 24.40 -0.05 3.58
C MET A 21 24.01 1.43 3.40
N THR A 22 22.86 1.85 3.93
CA THR A 22 22.40 3.24 3.83
C THR A 22 23.20 4.22 4.68
N LYS A 23 23.91 3.73 5.71
CA LYS A 23 24.78 4.55 6.59
C LYS A 23 26.21 4.65 6.10
N ASP A 24 26.64 3.75 5.22
CA ASP A 24 28.01 3.68 4.73
C ASP A 24 28.11 4.18 3.28
N SER A 25 28.83 5.29 3.10
CA SER A 25 29.02 5.96 1.81
C SER A 25 29.53 5.04 0.68
N ARG A 26 30.24 3.95 1.01
CA ARG A 26 30.76 2.98 0.04
C ARG A 26 29.66 2.17 -0.65
N TRP A 27 28.51 2.02 0.00
CA TRP A 27 27.38 1.24 -0.49
C TRP A 27 26.28 2.10 -1.12
N LYS A 28 26.49 3.42 -1.24
CA LYS A 28 25.50 4.37 -1.73
C LYS A 28 25.00 4.03 -3.14
N GLU A 29 25.90 3.67 -4.05
CA GLU A 29 25.53 3.30 -5.43
C GLU A 29 24.72 2.00 -5.49
N VAL A 30 25.11 1.00 -4.71
CA VAL A 30 24.37 -0.27 -4.58
C VAL A 30 22.99 -0.03 -3.96
N ALA A 31 22.90 0.81 -2.93
CA ALA A 31 21.63 1.19 -2.34
C ALA A 31 20.72 1.92 -3.34
N VAL A 32 21.27 2.82 -4.18
CA VAL A 32 20.51 3.47 -5.26
C VAL A 32 20.02 2.45 -6.29
N GLN A 33 20.85 1.48 -6.66
CA GLN A 33 20.48 0.44 -7.62
C GLN A 33 19.35 -0.45 -7.09
N ILE A 34 19.41 -0.81 -5.81
CA ILE A 34 18.36 -1.61 -5.16
C ILE A 34 17.06 -0.82 -4.98
N LYS A 35 17.12 0.50 -4.75
CA LYS A 35 15.91 1.36 -4.75
C LYS A 35 15.15 1.31 -6.08
N CYS A 36 15.88 1.21 -7.20
CA CYS A 36 15.29 1.14 -8.53
C CYS A 36 14.78 -0.26 -8.89
N GLU A 37 15.20 -1.31 -8.17
CA GLU A 37 14.80 -2.70 -8.40
C GLU A 37 13.70 -3.13 -7.41
N LEU A 38 12.47 -2.64 -7.60
CA LEU A 38 11.31 -3.00 -6.77
C LEU A 38 11.13 -4.52 -6.58
N ASN A 39 11.39 -5.30 -7.63
CA ASN A 39 11.30 -6.76 -7.60
C ASN A 39 12.28 -7.40 -6.61
N PHE A 40 13.46 -6.79 -6.41
CA PHE A 40 14.41 -7.26 -5.40
C PHE A 40 13.82 -7.07 -4.00
N CYS A 41 13.33 -5.87 -3.70
CA CYS A 41 12.73 -5.55 -2.40
C CYS A 41 11.50 -6.42 -2.09
N LEU A 42 10.66 -6.69 -3.10
CA LEU A 42 9.51 -7.58 -2.97
C LEU A 42 9.92 -9.03 -2.68
N LYS A 43 10.95 -9.55 -3.37
CA LYS A 43 11.49 -10.91 -3.12
C LYS A 43 12.18 -11.04 -1.77
N ALA A 44 12.78 -9.96 -1.29
CA ALA A 44 13.42 -9.88 0.01
C ALA A 44 12.42 -9.58 1.15
N GLU A 45 11.12 -9.56 0.87
CA GLU A 45 10.06 -9.35 1.85
C GLU A 45 10.23 -8.08 2.69
N ILE A 46 10.76 -7.01 2.08
CA ILE A 46 10.97 -5.74 2.79
C ILE A 46 9.62 -5.09 3.09
N ALA A 47 9.30 -4.89 4.37
CA ALA A 47 8.02 -4.29 4.76
C ALA A 47 7.88 -2.84 4.25
N PRO A 48 6.68 -2.39 3.86
CA PRO A 48 6.46 -1.01 3.42
C PRO A 48 6.90 0.07 4.42
N ASP A 49 6.78 -0.18 5.74
CA ASP A 49 7.26 0.73 6.81
C ASP A 49 8.80 0.82 6.88
N PHE A 50 9.51 -0.13 6.30
CA PHE A 50 10.96 -0.03 6.13
C PHE A 50 11.32 0.53 4.76
N PHE A 51 10.56 0.19 3.72
CA PHE A 51 10.81 0.63 2.35
C PHE A 51 10.88 2.17 2.21
N HIS A 52 9.98 2.94 2.86
CA HIS A 52 10.04 4.41 2.79
C HIS A 52 11.37 4.99 3.33
N LYS A 53 11.96 4.33 4.33
CA LYS A 53 13.29 4.69 4.87
C LYS A 53 14.38 4.36 3.86
N LEU A 54 14.27 3.24 3.16
CA LEU A 54 15.21 2.84 2.11
C LEU A 54 15.25 3.84 0.96
N ILE A 55 14.09 4.26 0.48
CA ILE A 55 14.01 5.29 -0.57
C ILE A 55 14.31 6.70 -0.03
N SER A 56 14.58 6.84 1.27
CA SER A 56 14.91 8.12 1.93
C SER A 56 13.76 9.14 1.82
N LEU A 57 12.52 8.63 1.87
CA LEU A 57 11.31 9.42 1.76
C LEU A 57 10.98 10.09 3.10
N ASP A 58 11.02 11.42 3.13
CA ASP A 58 10.60 12.19 4.30
C ASP A 58 9.09 12.43 4.29
N LEU A 59 8.37 11.56 4.99
CA LEU A 59 6.92 11.61 5.12
C LEU A 59 6.38 12.86 5.87
N LYS A 60 7.25 13.70 6.43
CA LYS A 60 6.86 14.95 7.09
C LYS A 60 6.72 16.12 6.12
N GLN A 61 7.26 15.99 4.90
CA GLN A 61 7.22 17.07 3.92
C GLN A 61 5.77 17.46 3.57
N PRO A 62 5.42 18.76 3.57
CA PRO A 62 4.04 19.20 3.34
C PRO A 62 3.44 18.77 2.00
N ASP A 63 4.28 18.65 0.97
CA ASP A 63 3.95 18.31 -0.41
C ASP A 63 4.27 16.85 -0.78
N ILE A 64 4.57 16.00 0.22
CA ILE A 64 4.95 14.60 0.01
C ILE A 64 3.96 13.82 -0.85
N LEU A 65 2.67 14.13 -0.75
CA LEU A 65 1.59 13.48 -1.51
C LEU A 65 1.66 13.75 -3.02
N LYS A 66 2.47 14.72 -3.46
CA LYS A 66 2.72 14.99 -4.88
C LYS A 66 3.98 14.31 -5.40
N SER A 67 4.86 13.83 -4.50
CA SER A 67 6.14 13.23 -4.83
C SER A 67 5.98 11.88 -5.53
N ASP A 68 6.75 11.65 -6.59
CA ASP A 68 6.78 10.36 -7.28
C ASP A 68 7.33 9.23 -6.39
N ASP A 69 8.21 9.54 -5.43
CA ASP A 69 8.70 8.56 -4.45
C ASP A 69 7.60 8.12 -3.48
N PHE A 70 6.67 9.01 -3.15
CA PHE A 70 5.50 8.63 -2.34
C PHE A 70 4.54 7.75 -3.13
N LYS A 71 4.31 8.06 -4.42
CA LYS A 71 3.54 7.18 -5.31
C LYS A 71 4.20 5.81 -5.47
N LEU A 72 5.53 5.77 -5.51
CA LEU A 72 6.32 4.54 -5.55
C LEU A 72 6.10 3.68 -4.29
N LEU A 73 6.12 4.29 -3.10
CA LEU A 73 5.80 3.61 -1.84
C LEU A 73 4.39 3.00 -1.88
N VAL A 74 3.40 3.77 -2.33
CA VAL A 74 2.01 3.33 -2.41
C VAL A 74 1.88 2.12 -3.35
N LYS A 75 2.51 2.18 -4.53
CA LYS A 75 2.57 1.06 -5.48
C LYS A 75 3.30 -0.15 -4.89
N TYR A 76 4.43 0.07 -4.22
CA TYR A 76 5.20 -0.99 -3.58
C TYR A 76 4.35 -1.73 -2.55
N ALA A 77 3.66 -1.00 -1.67
CA ALA A 77 2.84 -1.58 -0.61
C ALA A 77 1.70 -2.43 -1.15
N VAL A 78 1.05 -2.02 -2.25
CA VAL A 78 0.02 -2.83 -2.90
C VAL A 78 0.58 -4.14 -3.44
N ASN A 79 1.71 -4.09 -4.15
CA ASN A 79 2.36 -5.32 -4.65
C ASN A 79 2.85 -6.21 -3.49
N PHE A 80 3.36 -5.60 -2.43
CA PHE A 80 3.81 -6.32 -1.23
C PHE A 80 2.66 -7.06 -0.56
N TYR A 81 1.54 -6.37 -0.30
CA TYR A 81 0.34 -6.99 0.27
C TYR A 81 -0.18 -8.13 -0.60
N PHE A 82 -0.20 -7.92 -1.92
CA PHE A 82 -0.67 -8.93 -2.86
C PHE A 82 0.18 -10.21 -2.84
N LEU A 83 1.51 -10.06 -2.85
CA LEU A 83 2.43 -11.21 -2.84
C LEU A 83 2.53 -11.88 -1.46
N HIS A 84 2.31 -11.10 -0.40
CA HIS A 84 2.61 -11.49 0.97
C HIS A 84 1.49 -11.12 1.96
N PRO A 85 0.25 -11.61 1.78
CA PRO A 85 -0.89 -11.22 2.62
C PRO A 85 -0.67 -11.55 4.10
N ASN A 86 0.02 -12.67 4.38
CA ASN A 86 0.19 -13.21 5.73
C ASN A 86 1.41 -12.66 6.51
N ILE A 87 2.12 -11.63 6.02
CA ILE A 87 3.28 -11.11 6.75
C ILE A 87 2.81 -10.30 7.97
N VAL A 88 3.11 -10.87 9.15
CA VAL A 88 2.84 -10.26 10.45
C VAL A 88 3.56 -8.92 10.57
N GLY A 89 2.82 -7.87 10.94
CA GLY A 89 3.37 -6.53 11.12
C GLY A 89 3.35 -5.64 9.87
N ASN A 90 2.83 -6.13 8.75
CA ASN A 90 2.54 -5.29 7.60
C ASN A 90 1.55 -4.18 8.00
N GLN A 91 1.91 -2.92 7.72
CA GLN A 91 1.07 -1.77 8.05
C GLN A 91 0.52 -1.16 6.76
N PRO A 92 -0.79 -0.88 6.71
CA PRO A 92 -1.37 -0.13 5.60
C PRO A 92 -0.66 1.22 5.42
N VAL A 93 -0.53 1.67 4.17
CA VAL A 93 0.18 2.93 3.85
C VAL A 93 -0.43 4.12 4.59
N LEU A 94 -1.76 4.15 4.74
CA LEU A 94 -2.44 5.18 5.52
C LEU A 94 -1.95 5.22 6.98
N THR A 95 -1.72 4.06 7.59
CA THR A 95 -1.19 3.94 8.96
C THR A 95 0.25 4.42 9.03
N ILE A 96 1.09 4.06 8.05
CA ILE A 96 2.48 4.53 7.96
C ILE A 96 2.51 6.06 7.86
N LEU A 97 1.72 6.62 6.92
CA LEU A 97 1.63 8.06 6.71
C LEU A 97 1.14 8.77 7.98
N LYS A 98 0.08 8.29 8.61
CA LYS A 98 -0.48 8.89 9.84
C LYS A 98 0.55 8.93 10.97
N LYS A 99 1.31 7.85 11.18
CA LYS A 99 2.37 7.80 12.21
C LYS A 99 3.54 8.72 11.87
N ALA A 100 3.94 8.77 10.61
CA ALA A 100 5.17 9.45 10.19
C ALA A 100 4.98 10.95 9.92
N ALA A 101 3.81 11.38 9.45
CA ALA A 101 3.54 12.77 9.07
C ALA A 101 3.58 13.75 10.25
N GLN A 102 3.46 13.26 11.50
CA GLN A 102 3.51 14.05 12.74
C GLN A 102 2.62 15.32 12.68
N THR A 103 1.46 15.20 12.05
CA THR A 103 0.47 16.26 11.87
C THR A 103 -0.88 15.78 12.38
N ASP A 104 -1.76 16.72 12.72
CA ASP A 104 -3.11 16.36 13.13
C ASP A 104 -3.94 15.82 11.95
N THR A 105 -4.96 15.03 12.29
CA THR A 105 -5.82 14.36 11.30
C THR A 105 -6.49 15.34 10.34
N GLU A 106 -6.91 16.52 10.80
CA GLU A 106 -7.61 17.50 9.95
C GLU A 106 -6.66 18.11 8.92
N THR A 107 -5.44 18.43 9.33
CA THR A 107 -4.38 18.90 8.43
C THR A 107 -4.03 17.83 7.40
N LEU A 108 -3.92 16.56 7.80
CA LEU A 108 -3.66 15.47 6.87
C LEU A 108 -4.78 15.30 5.84
N ILE A 109 -6.04 15.37 6.27
CA ILE A 109 -7.22 15.35 5.37
C ILE A 109 -7.14 16.48 4.35
N LYS A 110 -6.88 17.72 4.79
CA LYS A 110 -6.76 18.87 3.89
C LYS A 110 -5.65 18.67 2.86
N ARG A 111 -4.51 18.12 3.27
CA ARG A 111 -3.40 17.81 2.35
C ARG A 111 -3.79 16.77 1.31
N LEU A 112 -4.49 15.71 1.72
CA LEU A 112 -5.03 14.69 0.80
C LEU A 112 -6.02 15.30 -0.20
N GLU A 113 -6.98 16.08 0.27
CA GLU A 113 -7.95 16.77 -0.58
C GLU A 113 -7.28 17.71 -1.60
N GLN A 114 -6.28 18.48 -1.16
CA GLN A 114 -5.50 19.36 -2.04
C GLN A 114 -4.67 18.60 -3.08
N ALA A 115 -4.18 17.41 -2.74
CA ALA A 115 -3.42 16.56 -3.66
C ALA A 115 -4.32 15.86 -4.68
N THR A 116 -5.60 15.64 -4.35
CA THR A 116 -6.61 14.96 -5.18
C THR A 116 -7.24 15.90 -6.23
N ASN A 117 -6.55 16.95 -6.68
CA ASN A 117 -7.13 18.06 -7.45
C ASN A 117 -7.49 17.73 -8.93
N ILE A 118 -7.89 16.49 -9.20
CA ILE A 118 -8.38 15.98 -10.48
C ILE A 118 -9.74 15.33 -10.21
N GLU A 119 -10.70 15.51 -11.10
CA GLU A 119 -11.96 14.75 -11.11
C GLU A 119 -11.64 13.25 -11.12
N ALA A 120 -11.59 12.65 -9.93
CA ALA A 120 -11.52 11.21 -9.79
C ALA A 120 -12.66 10.61 -10.60
N ILE A 121 -12.35 9.61 -11.44
CA ILE A 121 -13.37 8.78 -12.09
C ILE A 121 -14.27 8.28 -10.97
N THR A 122 -15.44 8.89 -10.84
CA THR A 122 -16.32 8.61 -9.73
C THR A 122 -16.81 7.18 -9.95
N PRO A 123 -16.52 6.24 -9.04
CA PRO A 123 -17.10 4.91 -9.14
C PRO A 123 -18.63 5.06 -9.20
N SER A 124 -19.36 4.08 -9.74
CA SER A 124 -20.82 4.18 -9.84
C SER A 124 -21.43 4.64 -8.49
N ASN A 125 -22.45 5.49 -8.51
CA ASN A 125 -23.01 6.11 -7.30
C ASN A 125 -23.34 5.07 -6.19
N ARG A 126 -23.71 3.84 -6.56
CA ARG A 126 -23.96 2.74 -5.62
C ARG A 126 -22.70 2.09 -5.06
N LEU A 127 -21.62 1.97 -5.84
CA LEU A 127 -20.31 1.52 -5.33
C LEU A 127 -19.71 2.56 -4.38
N VAL A 128 -19.90 3.84 -4.67
CA VAL A 128 -19.57 4.95 -3.76
C VAL A 128 -20.35 4.83 -2.45
N ASP A 129 -21.64 4.48 -2.49
CA ASP A 129 -22.43 4.30 -1.28
C ASP A 129 -22.03 3.06 -0.47
N LEU A 130 -21.67 1.95 -1.14
CA LEU A 130 -21.09 0.77 -0.48
C LEU A 130 -19.75 1.12 0.19
N LEU A 131 -18.88 1.86 -0.50
CA LEU A 131 -17.58 2.27 0.02
C LEU A 131 -17.70 3.25 1.19
N LYS A 132 -18.72 4.12 1.20
CA LYS A 132 -19.02 4.97 2.36
C LYS A 132 -19.40 4.14 3.60
N ASN A 133 -20.04 2.98 3.41
CA ASN A 133 -20.37 2.08 4.52
C ASN A 133 -19.10 1.36 5.01
N ILE A 134 -18.29 0.79 4.11
CA ILE A 134 -17.04 0.08 4.44
C ILE A 134 -15.99 1.01 5.08
N LEU A 135 -15.87 2.24 4.58
CA LEU A 135 -14.89 3.19 5.09
C LEU A 135 -15.33 3.84 6.41
N ALA A 136 -16.50 3.45 6.94
CA ALA A 136 -17.26 4.12 8.00
C ALA A 136 -17.46 5.61 7.68
N LYS A 137 -18.71 6.03 7.50
CA LYS A 137 -19.08 7.42 7.11
C LYS A 137 -18.42 8.52 7.95
N GLU A 138 -17.96 8.21 9.16
CA GLU A 138 -17.31 9.12 10.10
C GLU A 138 -15.78 9.19 9.98
N ASP A 139 -15.13 8.22 9.34
CA ASP A 139 -13.66 8.20 9.17
C ASP A 139 -13.26 8.98 7.91
N LYS A 140 -13.40 10.30 8.00
CA LYS A 140 -13.07 11.27 6.93
C LYS A 140 -11.65 11.09 6.39
N LEU A 141 -10.72 10.59 7.22
CA LEU A 141 -9.34 10.35 6.80
C LEU A 141 -9.26 9.20 5.80
N LYS A 142 -9.91 8.07 6.07
CA LYS A 142 -9.95 6.94 5.14
C LYS A 142 -10.61 7.31 3.82
N TRP A 143 -11.69 8.10 3.87
CA TRP A 143 -12.35 8.60 2.66
C TRP A 143 -11.45 9.54 1.84
N ALA A 144 -10.79 10.49 2.49
CA ALA A 144 -9.85 11.39 1.82
C ALA A 144 -8.68 10.62 1.19
N TRP A 145 -8.16 9.61 1.90
CA TRP A 145 -7.13 8.73 1.38
C TRP A 145 -7.61 7.93 0.16
N PHE A 146 -8.78 7.30 0.25
CA PHE A 146 -9.35 6.54 -0.86
C PHE A 146 -9.49 7.39 -2.13
N ARG A 147 -9.99 8.63 -1.98
CA ARG A 147 -10.10 9.58 -3.09
C ARG A 147 -8.74 9.97 -3.66
N TYR A 148 -7.73 10.18 -2.82
CA TYR A 148 -6.37 10.45 -3.28
C TYR A 148 -5.79 9.24 -4.04
N ALA A 149 -5.90 8.05 -3.47
CA ALA A 149 -5.39 6.81 -4.05
C ALA A 149 -6.01 6.48 -5.42
N SER A 150 -7.28 6.83 -5.63
CA SER A 150 -7.96 6.65 -6.92
C SER A 150 -7.49 7.60 -8.02
N THR A 151 -6.82 8.71 -7.67
CA THR A 151 -6.23 9.67 -8.63
C THR A 151 -4.78 9.37 -9.01
N LEU A 152 -4.17 8.32 -8.46
CA LEU A 152 -2.78 8.00 -8.80
C LEU A 152 -2.70 7.46 -10.24
N ASP A 153 -1.85 8.06 -11.08
CA ASP A 153 -1.72 7.69 -12.50
C ASP A 153 -0.93 6.39 -12.75
N CYS A 154 -0.20 5.91 -11.74
CA CYS A 154 0.75 4.81 -11.84
C CYS A 154 0.24 3.51 -11.19
N GLN A 155 -1.04 3.24 -11.42
CA GLN A 155 -1.75 2.08 -10.93
C GLN A 155 -1.13 0.79 -11.49
N PRO A 156 -0.60 -0.13 -10.65
CA PRO A 156 -0.19 -1.46 -11.12
C PRO A 156 -1.35 -2.14 -11.87
N LEU A 157 -1.02 -3.03 -12.82
CA LEU A 157 -1.98 -3.97 -13.38
C LEU A 157 -2.66 -4.67 -12.18
N ASN A 158 -3.98 -4.48 -12.03
CA ASN A 158 -4.84 -4.90 -10.90
C ASN A 158 -5.16 -3.84 -9.83
N TRP A 159 -4.88 -2.55 -10.05
CA TRP A 159 -5.40 -1.50 -9.16
C TRP A 159 -6.93 -1.41 -9.26
N ASN A 160 -7.59 -1.97 -8.27
CA ASN A 160 -9.04 -2.00 -8.12
C ASN A 160 -9.41 -1.58 -6.68
N THR A 161 -10.71 -1.59 -6.39
CA THR A 161 -11.21 -1.23 -5.06
C THR A 161 -10.59 -2.05 -3.93
N ALA A 162 -10.36 -3.36 -4.14
CA ALA A 162 -9.74 -4.24 -3.14
C ALA A 162 -8.30 -3.82 -2.81
N THR A 163 -7.49 -3.58 -3.84
CA THR A 163 -6.10 -3.12 -3.66
C THR A 163 -5.99 -1.72 -3.05
N MET A 164 -6.98 -0.85 -3.28
CA MET A 164 -7.05 0.44 -2.60
C MET A 164 -7.39 0.25 -1.11
N LEU A 165 -8.29 -0.68 -0.78
CA LEU A 165 -8.66 -0.98 0.60
C LEU A 165 -7.51 -1.59 1.40
N SER A 166 -6.62 -2.38 0.79
CA SER A 166 -5.42 -2.89 1.49
C SER A 166 -4.39 -1.80 1.85
N THR A 167 -4.49 -0.61 1.25
CA THR A 167 -3.69 0.55 1.69
C THR A 167 -4.29 1.27 2.90
N ILE A 168 -5.51 0.90 3.30
CA ILE A 168 -6.29 1.48 4.40
C ILE A 168 -6.38 0.50 5.58
N TYR A 169 -6.67 -0.76 5.30
CA TYR A 169 -6.95 -1.82 6.26
C TYR A 169 -5.89 -2.92 6.19
N SER A 170 -5.56 -3.51 7.33
CA SER A 170 -4.96 -4.85 7.37
C SER A 170 -5.98 -5.91 6.92
N GLU A 171 -5.52 -7.13 6.63
CA GLU A 171 -6.39 -8.22 6.19
C GLU A 171 -7.51 -8.51 7.21
N GLU A 172 -7.16 -8.66 8.50
CA GLU A 172 -8.11 -8.89 9.59
C GLU A 172 -9.15 -7.76 9.73
N GLU A 173 -8.71 -6.50 9.56
CA GLU A 173 -9.59 -5.32 9.63
C GLU A 173 -10.51 -5.25 8.41
N LEU A 174 -10.00 -5.62 7.23
CA LEU A 174 -10.78 -5.63 5.99
C LEU A 174 -11.86 -6.71 6.04
N ASP A 175 -11.52 -7.93 6.46
CA ASP A 175 -12.47 -9.03 6.65
C ASP A 175 -13.56 -8.63 7.64
N SER A 176 -13.19 -8.02 8.76
CA SER A 176 -14.13 -7.51 9.76
C SER A 176 -15.08 -6.45 9.17
N ALA A 177 -14.53 -5.47 8.44
CA ALA A 177 -15.31 -4.40 7.82
C ALA A 177 -16.25 -4.91 6.71
N VAL A 178 -15.81 -5.91 5.94
CA VAL A 178 -16.63 -6.55 4.90
C VAL A 178 -17.75 -7.39 5.51
N VAL A 179 -17.47 -8.14 6.57
CA VAL A 179 -18.50 -8.94 7.28
C VAL A 179 -19.58 -8.03 7.86
N GLU A 180 -19.21 -6.92 8.48
CA GLU A 180 -20.16 -5.93 9.04
C GLU A 180 -21.10 -5.40 7.95
N VAL A 181 -20.54 -4.94 6.82
CA VAL A 181 -21.34 -4.44 5.68
C VAL A 181 -22.13 -5.56 5.00
N SER A 182 -21.60 -6.78 4.94
CA SER A 182 -22.29 -7.93 4.33
C SER A 182 -23.61 -8.27 5.02
N SER A 183 -23.75 -7.95 6.31
CA SER A 183 -24.98 -8.15 7.06
C SER A 183 -26.10 -7.17 6.65
N GLU A 184 -25.73 -6.00 6.10
CA GLU A 184 -26.64 -4.92 5.74
C GLU A 184 -27.04 -4.91 4.25
N VAL A 185 -26.17 -5.40 3.36
CA VAL A 185 -26.35 -5.28 1.88
C VAL A 185 -26.23 -6.61 1.11
N LYS A 186 -26.35 -7.73 1.82
CA LYS A 186 -26.10 -9.13 1.38
C LYS A 186 -26.67 -9.53 0.02
N ASP A 187 -27.83 -8.97 -0.34
CA ASP A 187 -28.55 -9.35 -1.56
C ASP A 187 -28.33 -8.40 -2.74
N SER A 188 -27.53 -7.35 -2.60
CA SER A 188 -27.26 -6.46 -3.73
C SER A 188 -26.36 -7.15 -4.77
N PRO A 189 -26.74 -7.14 -6.06
CA PRO A 189 -25.89 -7.64 -7.15
C PRO A 189 -24.50 -7.01 -7.15
N GLU A 190 -24.40 -5.74 -6.78
CA GLU A 190 -23.16 -4.98 -6.74
C GLU A 190 -22.25 -5.40 -5.58
N PHE A 191 -22.80 -5.79 -4.42
CA PHE A 191 -22.00 -6.39 -3.34
C PHE A 191 -21.47 -7.77 -3.72
N LYS A 192 -22.25 -8.56 -4.48
CA LYS A 192 -21.76 -9.82 -5.05
C LYS A 192 -20.65 -9.58 -6.07
N VAL A 193 -20.75 -8.55 -6.91
CA VAL A 193 -19.65 -8.15 -7.83
C VAL A 193 -18.44 -7.64 -7.06
N PHE A 194 -18.63 -6.90 -5.96
CA PHE A 194 -17.54 -6.44 -5.09
C PHE A 194 -16.83 -7.61 -4.39
N LEU A 195 -17.58 -8.59 -3.87
CA LEU A 195 -17.02 -9.82 -3.29
C LEU A 195 -16.32 -10.68 -4.35
N VAL A 196 -16.91 -10.83 -5.54
CA VAL A 196 -16.26 -11.55 -6.65
C VAL A 196 -14.97 -10.84 -7.08
N ALA A 197 -14.93 -9.50 -7.10
CA ALA A 197 -13.70 -8.75 -7.35
C ALA A 197 -12.66 -8.88 -6.22
N LEU A 198 -13.09 -9.18 -4.99
CA LEU A 198 -12.19 -9.53 -3.89
C LEU A 198 -11.68 -10.98 -4.02
N GLU A 199 -12.51 -11.91 -4.52
CA GLU A 199 -12.24 -13.35 -4.58
C GLU A 199 -11.49 -13.80 -5.85
N ASP A 200 -11.89 -13.35 -7.04
CA ASP A 200 -11.30 -13.73 -8.35
C ASP A 200 -9.82 -13.29 -8.47
N ASP A 201 -9.45 -12.18 -7.81
CA ASP A 201 -8.12 -11.60 -7.90
C ASP A 201 -7.07 -12.29 -7.01
N SER A 202 -7.49 -13.15 -6.06
CA SER A 202 -6.54 -14.02 -5.36
C SER A 202 -5.96 -15.09 -6.30
N ASN A 203 -6.75 -15.59 -7.27
CA ASN A 203 -6.38 -16.74 -8.09
C ASN A 203 -5.69 -16.37 -9.42
N ASP A 204 -6.12 -15.32 -10.11
CA ASP A 204 -5.60 -14.99 -11.46
C ASP A 204 -4.24 -14.28 -11.41
N ALA A 205 -3.97 -13.52 -10.36
CA ALA A 205 -2.70 -12.82 -10.17
C ALA A 205 -1.61 -13.72 -9.51
N LEU A 206 -1.97 -14.73 -8.70
CA LEU A 206 -1.05 -15.81 -8.30
C LEU A 206 -0.51 -16.59 -9.50
N GLN A 207 -1.33 -16.83 -10.53
CA GLN A 207 -0.89 -17.53 -11.75
C GLN A 207 0.00 -16.71 -12.68
N LYS A 208 -0.13 -15.38 -12.67
CA LYS A 208 0.67 -14.48 -13.53
C LYS A 208 2.01 -14.07 -12.89
N CYS A 209 2.11 -14.03 -11.57
CA CYS A 209 3.39 -13.81 -10.86
C CYS A 209 4.28 -15.07 -10.79
N ALA A 210 3.72 -16.25 -11.07
CA ALA A 210 4.45 -17.53 -11.09
C ALA A 210 5.06 -17.90 -12.46
N LYS A 211 5.04 -16.98 -13.44
CA LYS A 211 5.67 -17.13 -14.77
C LYS A 211 6.71 -16.05 -15.00
#